data_AF-A0A1Y3D8X8-F1
#
_entry.id   AF-A0A1Y3D8X8-F1
#
_cell.length_a   1.000
_cell.length_b   1.000
_cell.length_c   1.000
_cell.angle_alpha   90.00
_cell.angle_beta   90.00
_cell.angle_gamma   90.00
#
_symmetry.space_group_name_H-M   'P 1'
#
loop_
_entity.id
_entity.type
_entity.pdbx_description
1 polymer ?
#
loop_
_entity_poly.entity_id
_entity_poly.type
_entity_poly.pdbx_seq_one_letter_code
_entity_poly.pdbx_strand_id
1 'polypeptide(L)'
;MLFKKTLLVVMCSTVMVACGGGGSSSGDSSTGGGNGNVVVPASDLDKAKQLIDTTKAIISYYDGFEDIADNYKTPVTVINDTALDLSRGTGMVVLLAELALEDAKGQSKSYNAAALEALLEQDAINNDYPIEYDLKNNTLNIQVTAGSVQVTGSTDVAYWDGFKDGISWDWSNSQWWMNKANFIYTNQATVNVNNVVIEAPFVSNQKTYNFKIAKGGVIDITNAAKQKAKFSFTEDSTAQLVYAVSDTMNNQETLPTTAALTLKGLVFESADVKATLSEVSSEAKQARFKNGVETAEQLIPYKLTLKGQVAYLKEVLNLDVTFKLNNDLSKVIDMSAGETSTSFINADLAVKLDGNLKGANAAPTPFSIGITAKRAEYTKGNATVALAVDKNALDIELTATDIDKESPIVSGLIKHKNGAFVQVADVQKFTSADVKVGSTSYGTITKNSSDQYVTKFIDNTITYITP
;
A
#
# COMPACT_ATOMS: atom_id res chain seq x y z
N MET A 1 12.24 -18.33 -5.32
CA MET A 1 11.16 -17.66 -6.10
C MET A 1 9.86 -17.41 -5.34
N LEU A 2 9.49 -18.17 -4.28
CA LEU A 2 8.22 -17.95 -3.54
C LEU A 2 8.03 -16.50 -3.03
N PHE A 3 9.02 -15.93 -2.34
CA PHE A 3 8.90 -14.61 -1.67
C PHE A 3 8.47 -13.44 -2.59
N LYS A 4 8.88 -13.43 -3.87
CA LYS A 4 8.45 -12.37 -4.82
C LYS A 4 6.95 -12.46 -5.17
N LYS A 5 6.33 -13.65 -5.07
CA LYS A 5 4.88 -13.80 -5.25
C LYS A 5 4.13 -13.40 -3.98
N THR A 6 4.60 -13.77 -2.80
CA THR A 6 3.97 -13.40 -1.52
C THR A 6 3.89 -11.88 -1.34
N LEU A 7 4.98 -11.15 -1.61
CA LEU A 7 5.01 -9.70 -1.40
C LEU A 7 4.10 -8.93 -2.38
N LEU A 8 3.95 -9.40 -3.62
CA LEU A 8 3.07 -8.78 -4.61
C LEU A 8 1.58 -9.11 -4.36
N VAL A 9 1.28 -10.32 -3.87
CA VAL A 9 -0.08 -10.73 -3.46
C VAL A 9 -0.61 -9.90 -2.29
N VAL A 10 0.27 -9.47 -1.38
CA VAL A 10 -0.07 -8.56 -0.27
C VAL A 10 -0.38 -7.13 -0.74
N MET A 11 0.18 -6.70 -1.87
CA MET A 11 0.00 -5.33 -2.40
C MET A 11 -1.24 -5.16 -3.29
N CYS A 12 -1.75 -6.22 -3.95
CA CYS A 12 -2.76 -6.06 -5.01
C CYS A 12 -3.98 -7.01 -4.94
N SER A 13 -4.06 -7.96 -4.01
CA SER A 13 -5.15 -8.98 -4.01
C SER A 13 -6.02 -9.06 -2.74
N THR A 14 -5.80 -8.19 -1.75
CA THR A 14 -6.47 -8.25 -0.43
C THR A 14 -7.48 -7.14 -0.16
N VAL A 15 -7.65 -6.17 -1.07
CA VAL A 15 -8.61 -5.05 -0.87
C VAL A 15 -10.07 -5.48 -1.17
N MET A 16 -10.30 -6.47 -2.04
CA MET A 16 -11.65 -6.91 -2.44
C MET A 16 -11.82 -8.43 -2.67
N VAL A 17 -11.05 -9.29 -1.98
CA VAL A 17 -11.31 -10.75 -2.01
C VAL A 17 -11.27 -11.35 -0.59
N ALA A 18 -12.45 -11.66 -0.07
CA ALA A 18 -12.74 -12.42 1.15
C ALA A 18 -12.25 -11.84 2.50
N CYS A 19 -13.11 -11.97 3.51
CA CYS A 19 -12.84 -11.63 4.91
C CYS A 19 -11.68 -12.45 5.49
N GLY A 20 -10.54 -11.81 5.83
CA GLY A 20 -9.40 -12.40 6.55
C GLY A 20 -8.63 -11.33 7.35
N GLY A 21 -8.61 -11.44 8.67
CA GLY A 21 -8.33 -10.30 9.57
C GLY A 21 -6.88 -9.97 9.93
N GLY A 22 -6.66 -8.68 10.22
CA GLY A 22 -5.59 -8.04 11.00
C GLY A 22 -6.15 -6.70 11.56
N GLY A 23 -5.76 -6.02 12.66
CA GLY A 23 -5.09 -6.33 13.94
C GLY A 23 -5.25 -5.20 15.01
N SER A 24 -6.09 -5.40 16.07
CA SER A 24 -6.53 -4.40 17.12
C SER A 24 -5.41 -3.70 17.93
N SER A 25 -5.55 -2.43 18.38
CA SER A 25 -6.64 -1.91 19.25
C SER A 25 -6.71 -0.37 19.47
N SER A 26 -7.93 0.13 19.78
CA SER A 26 -8.30 1.25 20.69
C SER A 26 -7.53 2.59 20.71
N GLY A 27 -8.21 3.70 20.31
CA GLY A 27 -7.84 5.08 20.64
C GLY A 27 -8.86 6.13 20.13
N ASP A 28 -9.34 6.99 21.03
CA ASP A 28 -10.19 8.19 20.86
C ASP A 28 -11.24 8.29 19.73
N SER A 29 -12.51 8.26 20.14
CA SER A 29 -13.67 8.60 19.31
C SER A 29 -13.91 10.12 19.27
N SER A 30 -13.53 10.80 18.17
CA SER A 30 -13.86 12.21 17.97
C SER A 30 -15.32 12.42 17.51
N THR A 31 -16.03 13.34 18.15
CA THR A 31 -17.47 13.59 17.94
C THR A 31 -17.73 14.63 16.85
N GLY A 32 -17.84 14.17 15.60
CA GLY A 32 -18.35 14.98 14.49
C GLY A 32 -19.85 15.26 14.62
N GLY A 33 -20.23 16.47 15.04
CA GLY A 33 -21.62 16.83 15.33
C GLY A 33 -22.48 17.11 14.10
N GLY A 34 -23.24 16.10 13.63
CA GLY A 34 -24.34 16.28 12.68
C GLY A 34 -25.67 16.52 13.42
N ASN A 35 -26.25 17.71 13.30
CA ASN A 35 -27.35 18.16 14.18
C ASN A 35 -28.75 17.69 13.72
N GLY A 36 -28.93 16.38 13.58
CA GLY A 36 -30.23 15.73 13.36
C GLY A 36 -30.63 14.91 14.58
N ASN A 37 -31.88 15.03 15.05
CA ASN A 37 -32.37 14.30 16.22
C ASN A 37 -32.26 12.78 16.01
N VAL A 38 -31.31 12.13 16.68
CA VAL A 38 -31.32 10.69 16.90
C VAL A 38 -32.54 10.38 17.77
N VAL A 39 -33.54 9.72 17.21
CA VAL A 39 -34.72 9.28 17.95
C VAL A 39 -34.25 8.25 18.99
N VAL A 40 -34.32 8.63 20.27
CA VAL A 40 -34.07 7.72 21.39
C VAL A 40 -35.13 6.62 21.34
N PRO A 41 -34.77 5.33 21.19
CA PRO A 41 -35.76 4.25 21.07
C PRO A 41 -36.64 4.16 22.32
N ALA A 42 -37.96 4.09 22.12
CA ALA A 42 -38.94 4.08 23.21
C ALA A 42 -38.96 2.75 23.99
N SER A 43 -38.55 1.66 23.35
CA SER A 43 -38.46 0.32 23.95
C SER A 43 -37.25 -0.46 23.43
N ASP A 44 -36.92 -1.58 24.10
CA ASP A 44 -35.89 -2.50 23.62
C ASP A 44 -36.28 -3.21 22.30
N LEU A 45 -37.57 -3.37 22.02
CA LEU A 45 -38.05 -3.84 20.72
C LEU A 45 -37.70 -2.82 19.61
N ASP A 46 -37.85 -1.52 19.89
CA ASP A 46 -37.47 -0.47 18.94
C ASP A 46 -35.95 -0.41 18.75
N LYS A 47 -35.15 -0.69 19.79
CA LYS A 47 -33.68 -0.83 19.66
C LYS A 47 -33.31 -1.99 18.74
N ALA A 48 -33.98 -3.13 18.88
CA ALA A 48 -33.77 -4.32 18.07
C ALA A 48 -34.19 -4.10 16.60
N LYS A 49 -35.30 -3.38 16.36
CA LYS A 49 -35.69 -2.94 15.00
C LYS A 49 -34.66 -1.99 14.40
N GLN A 50 -34.24 -0.97 15.15
CA GLN A 50 -33.25 0.01 14.71
C GLN A 50 -31.92 -0.63 14.28
N LEU A 51 -31.44 -1.69 14.94
CA LEU A 51 -30.26 -2.43 14.48
C LEU A 51 -30.43 -2.97 13.05
N ILE A 52 -31.58 -3.58 12.76
CA ILE A 52 -31.88 -4.16 11.44
C ILE A 52 -32.10 -3.06 10.40
N ASP A 53 -32.79 -1.98 10.76
CA ASP A 53 -33.03 -0.82 9.88
C ASP A 53 -31.72 -0.09 9.55
N THR A 54 -30.83 0.11 10.52
CA THR A 54 -29.47 0.66 10.32
C THR A 54 -28.61 -0.27 9.45
N THR A 55 -28.67 -1.59 9.67
CA THR A 55 -27.97 -2.57 8.83
C THR A 55 -28.44 -2.50 7.38
N LYS A 56 -29.76 -2.48 7.18
CA LYS A 56 -30.37 -2.33 5.86
C LYS A 56 -29.98 -1.01 5.19
N ALA A 57 -30.05 0.11 5.93
CA ALA A 57 -29.74 1.44 5.40
C ALA A 57 -28.29 1.55 4.92
N ILE A 58 -27.34 0.96 5.65
CA ILE A 58 -25.91 0.91 5.27
C ILE A 58 -25.70 0.11 3.99
N ILE A 59 -26.34 -1.06 3.85
CA ILE A 59 -26.25 -1.88 2.63
C ILE A 59 -26.88 -1.14 1.44
N SER A 60 -28.09 -0.60 1.61
CA SER A 60 -28.86 0.06 0.54
C SER A 60 -28.34 1.43 0.09
N TYR A 61 -27.35 2.01 0.76
CA TYR A 61 -26.80 3.31 0.32
C TYR A 61 -25.91 3.16 -0.93
N TYR A 62 -25.25 2.00 -1.08
CA TYR A 62 -24.32 1.73 -2.17
C TYR A 62 -24.82 0.69 -3.19
N ASP A 63 -25.98 0.07 -2.99
CA ASP A 63 -26.39 -1.14 -3.75
C ASP A 63 -25.28 -2.22 -3.78
N GLY A 64 -24.50 -2.30 -2.69
CA GLY A 64 -23.29 -3.13 -2.54
C GLY A 64 -21.99 -2.32 -2.56
N PHE A 65 -20.90 -2.84 -1.98
CA PHE A 65 -19.58 -2.16 -2.02
C PHE A 65 -18.98 -2.05 -3.45
N GLU A 66 -19.64 -2.66 -4.44
CA GLU A 66 -19.24 -2.63 -5.85
C GLU A 66 -19.36 -1.22 -6.46
N ASP A 67 -20.37 -0.41 -6.13
CA ASP A 67 -20.47 1.00 -6.58
C ASP A 67 -19.24 1.84 -6.17
N ILE A 68 -18.73 1.62 -4.96
CA ILE A 68 -17.51 2.30 -4.47
C ILE A 68 -16.32 1.83 -5.30
N ALA A 69 -16.20 0.53 -5.57
CA ALA A 69 -15.15 -0.01 -6.42
C ALA A 69 -15.21 0.59 -7.83
N ASP A 70 -16.40 0.67 -8.42
CA ASP A 70 -16.64 1.15 -9.78
C ASP A 70 -16.34 2.64 -9.96
N ASN A 71 -16.73 3.48 -9.00
CA ASN A 71 -16.34 4.89 -8.98
C ASN A 71 -14.80 5.07 -8.96
N TYR A 72 -14.07 4.17 -8.27
CA TYR A 72 -12.61 4.20 -8.19
C TYR A 72 -11.87 3.38 -9.29
N LYS A 73 -12.57 2.60 -10.13
CA LYS A 73 -11.98 1.92 -11.31
C LYS A 73 -11.25 2.92 -12.22
N THR A 74 -11.88 4.05 -12.54
CA THR A 74 -11.28 5.07 -13.45
C THR A 74 -10.00 5.68 -12.87
N PRO A 75 -9.96 6.16 -11.60
CA PRO A 75 -8.72 6.51 -10.92
C PRO A 75 -7.63 5.44 -10.97
N VAL A 76 -7.98 4.17 -10.70
CA VAL A 76 -7.03 3.05 -10.71
C VAL A 76 -6.47 2.81 -12.12
N THR A 77 -7.30 2.87 -13.17
CA THR A 77 -6.86 2.76 -14.57
C THR A 77 -5.91 3.91 -14.95
N VAL A 78 -6.26 5.17 -14.67
CA VAL A 78 -5.41 6.33 -14.97
C VAL A 78 -4.05 6.25 -14.27
N ILE A 79 -4.04 5.78 -13.01
CA ILE A 79 -2.79 5.50 -12.28
C ILE A 79 -2.02 4.38 -12.96
N ASN A 80 -2.62 3.21 -13.19
CA ASN A 80 -1.98 2.05 -13.79
C ASN A 80 -1.34 2.35 -15.16
N ASP A 81 -2.11 2.99 -16.05
CA ASP A 81 -1.74 3.22 -17.44
C ASP A 81 -0.60 4.23 -17.59
N THR A 82 -0.37 5.08 -16.58
CA THR A 82 0.68 6.11 -16.62
C THR A 82 1.79 5.93 -15.58
N ALA A 83 1.59 5.07 -14.57
CA ALA A 83 2.61 4.74 -13.57
C ALA A 83 3.80 3.98 -14.16
N LEU A 84 3.62 3.21 -15.24
CA LEU A 84 4.73 2.53 -15.92
C LEU A 84 5.67 3.55 -16.59
N ASP A 85 5.12 4.54 -17.30
CA ASP A 85 5.90 5.62 -17.90
C ASP A 85 6.62 6.43 -16.81
N LEU A 86 5.89 6.79 -15.73
CA LEU A 86 6.44 7.50 -14.57
C LEU A 86 7.57 6.73 -13.89
N SER A 87 7.43 5.41 -13.75
CA SER A 87 8.46 4.52 -13.22
C SER A 87 9.71 4.47 -14.11
N ARG A 88 9.53 4.34 -15.43
CA ARG A 88 10.63 4.32 -16.41
C ARG A 88 11.44 5.62 -16.44
N GLY A 89 10.77 6.77 -16.50
CA GLY A 89 11.47 8.06 -16.49
C GLY A 89 12.10 8.38 -15.14
N THR A 90 11.49 7.95 -14.02
CA THR A 90 12.11 8.04 -12.69
C THR A 90 13.34 7.13 -12.60
N GLY A 91 13.28 5.91 -13.14
CA GLY A 91 14.42 4.97 -13.21
C GLY A 91 15.61 5.56 -13.97
N MET A 92 15.38 6.12 -15.16
CA MET A 92 16.38 6.86 -15.93
C MET A 92 17.02 8.00 -15.11
N VAL A 93 16.21 8.80 -14.40
CA VAL A 93 16.69 9.91 -13.57
C VAL A 93 17.53 9.43 -12.38
N VAL A 94 17.16 8.31 -11.76
CA VAL A 94 17.91 7.70 -10.65
C VAL A 94 19.23 7.10 -11.14
N LEU A 95 19.23 6.34 -12.24
CA LEU A 95 20.46 5.77 -12.82
C LEU A 95 21.46 6.86 -13.20
N LEU A 96 21.01 7.92 -13.89
CA LEU A 96 21.87 9.04 -14.25
C LEU A 96 22.45 9.77 -13.01
N ALA A 97 21.68 9.85 -11.91
CA ALA A 97 22.16 10.41 -10.64
C ALA A 97 23.17 9.49 -9.94
N GLU A 98 23.00 8.17 -10.03
CA GLU A 98 23.90 7.14 -9.47
C GLU A 98 25.23 7.09 -10.22
N LEU A 99 25.22 7.06 -11.55
CA LEU A 99 26.44 7.08 -12.38
C LEU A 99 27.22 8.39 -12.23
N ALA A 100 26.52 9.53 -12.17
CA ALA A 100 27.16 10.83 -11.91
C ALA A 100 27.80 10.90 -10.51
N LEU A 101 27.16 10.30 -9.50
CA LEU A 101 27.70 10.19 -8.15
C LEU A 101 28.93 9.28 -8.09
N GLU A 102 28.90 8.12 -8.74
CA GLU A 102 30.00 7.17 -8.71
C GLU A 102 31.24 7.75 -9.39
N ASP A 103 31.11 8.35 -10.58
CA ASP A 103 32.23 8.99 -11.28
C ASP A 103 32.76 10.24 -10.53
N ALA A 104 31.91 10.95 -9.78
CA ALA A 104 32.34 12.08 -8.96
C ALA A 104 33.19 11.67 -7.74
N LYS A 105 33.08 10.43 -7.26
CA LYS A 105 33.93 9.84 -6.20
C LYS A 105 34.01 10.71 -4.93
N GLY A 106 32.86 11.30 -4.56
CA GLY A 106 32.72 12.19 -3.41
C GLY A 106 33.20 13.64 -3.61
N GLN A 107 33.66 14.00 -4.82
CA GLN A 107 34.01 15.37 -5.18
C GLN A 107 32.78 16.14 -5.68
N SER A 108 32.84 17.48 -5.65
CA SER A 108 31.80 18.30 -6.28
C SER A 108 32.05 18.42 -7.78
N LYS A 109 31.08 17.99 -8.59
CA LYS A 109 31.19 17.94 -10.07
C LYS A 109 29.84 18.22 -10.71
N SER A 110 29.83 18.65 -11.97
CA SER A 110 28.61 18.88 -12.75
C SER A 110 28.66 18.16 -14.08
N TYR A 111 27.53 17.58 -14.47
CA TYR A 111 27.37 16.74 -15.64
C TYR A 111 26.27 17.33 -16.51
N ASN A 112 26.62 17.66 -17.75
CA ASN A 112 25.67 18.06 -18.79
C ASN A 112 25.26 16.85 -19.63
N ALA A 113 24.27 17.03 -20.52
CA ALA A 113 23.78 16.00 -21.44
C ALA A 113 24.87 15.08 -22.05
N ALA A 114 25.92 15.65 -22.65
CA ALA A 114 26.99 14.87 -23.27
C ALA A 114 27.82 14.05 -22.25
N ALA A 115 28.04 14.57 -21.04
CA ALA A 115 28.70 13.81 -19.97
C ALA A 115 27.80 12.70 -19.41
N LEU A 116 26.48 12.91 -19.36
CA LEU A 116 25.48 11.91 -18.93
C LEU A 116 25.34 10.77 -19.96
N GLU A 117 25.38 11.09 -21.25
CA GLU A 117 25.37 10.09 -22.33
C GLU A 117 26.66 9.25 -22.32
N ALA A 118 27.82 9.86 -22.12
CA ALA A 118 29.09 9.14 -21.96
C ALA A 118 29.13 8.23 -20.71
N LEU A 119 28.43 8.59 -19.62
CA LEU A 119 28.29 7.73 -18.45
C LEU A 119 27.41 6.51 -18.74
N LEU A 120 26.29 6.66 -19.45
CA LEU A 120 25.45 5.54 -19.89
C LEU A 120 26.20 4.58 -20.83
N GLU A 121 27.01 5.13 -21.75
CA GLU A 121 27.89 4.32 -22.61
C GLU A 121 28.92 3.54 -21.77
N GLN A 122 29.57 4.19 -20.80
CA GLN A 122 30.57 3.53 -19.94
C GLN A 122 29.97 2.46 -19.02
N ASP A 123 28.76 2.66 -18.49
CA ASP A 123 28.09 1.68 -17.64
C ASP A 123 27.66 0.42 -18.42
N ALA A 124 27.15 0.61 -19.64
CA ALA A 124 26.86 -0.47 -20.57
C ALA A 124 28.12 -1.30 -20.94
N ILE A 125 29.31 -0.67 -21.03
CA ILE A 125 30.60 -1.36 -21.16
C ILE A 125 30.97 -2.13 -19.88
N ASN A 126 30.85 -1.50 -18.71
CA ASN A 126 31.33 -2.08 -17.45
C ASN A 126 30.56 -3.36 -17.04
N ASN A 127 29.32 -3.50 -17.51
CA ASN A 127 28.38 -4.54 -17.09
C ASN A 127 27.87 -5.42 -18.24
N ASP A 128 28.48 -5.35 -19.44
CA ASP A 128 28.16 -6.14 -20.64
C ASP A 128 26.66 -6.16 -21.05
N TYR A 129 25.96 -5.01 -20.98
CA TYR A 129 24.52 -4.93 -21.30
C TYR A 129 24.16 -3.78 -22.28
N PRO A 130 22.99 -3.83 -22.96
CA PRO A 130 22.56 -2.80 -23.92
C PRO A 130 22.29 -1.44 -23.26
N ILE A 131 22.66 -0.33 -23.92
CA ILE A 131 22.30 1.03 -23.46
C ILE A 131 20.77 1.16 -23.38
N GLU A 132 20.20 1.17 -22.16
CA GLU A 132 18.75 1.14 -21.93
C GLU A 132 17.99 2.37 -22.46
N TYR A 133 18.65 3.53 -22.53
CA TYR A 133 18.00 4.82 -22.77
C TYR A 133 18.57 5.54 -24.00
N ASP A 134 17.72 5.80 -25.00
CA ASP A 134 18.09 6.65 -26.15
C ASP A 134 17.61 8.09 -25.94
N LEU A 135 18.43 8.86 -25.21
CA LEU A 135 18.22 10.27 -24.91
C LEU A 135 18.32 11.16 -26.17
N LYS A 136 17.42 12.14 -26.28
CA LYS A 136 17.36 13.15 -27.35
C LYS A 136 16.90 14.49 -26.81
N ASN A 137 17.28 15.59 -27.49
CA ASN A 137 17.00 16.96 -27.06
C ASN A 137 17.40 17.21 -25.60
N ASN A 138 18.46 16.53 -25.16
CA ASN A 138 18.82 16.37 -23.76
C ASN A 138 19.38 17.69 -23.20
N THR A 139 18.76 18.15 -22.12
CA THR A 139 19.12 19.34 -21.33
C THR A 139 19.26 19.00 -19.85
N LEU A 140 19.30 17.71 -19.51
CA LEU A 140 19.54 17.28 -18.13
C LEU A 140 20.92 17.76 -17.67
N ASN A 141 20.92 18.27 -16.44
CA ASN A 141 22.11 18.73 -15.74
C ASN A 141 22.09 18.16 -14.32
N ILE A 142 23.12 17.38 -13.99
CA ILE A 142 23.28 16.80 -12.65
C ILE A 142 24.44 17.50 -11.93
N GLN A 143 24.18 18.00 -10.72
CA GLN A 143 25.20 18.56 -9.83
C GLN A 143 25.40 17.62 -8.66
N VAL A 144 26.64 17.15 -8.48
CA VAL A 144 27.04 16.28 -7.37
C VAL A 144 27.85 17.10 -6.37
N THR A 145 27.68 16.79 -5.09
CA THR A 145 28.53 17.23 -3.98
C THR A 145 28.89 16.02 -3.11
N ALA A 146 29.79 16.20 -2.14
CA ALA A 146 30.22 15.14 -1.22
C ALA A 146 29.10 14.46 -0.39
N GLY A 147 27.86 15.00 -0.39
CA GLY A 147 26.72 14.41 0.32
C GLY A 147 25.36 14.57 -0.38
N SER A 148 25.32 15.03 -1.63
CA SER A 148 24.07 15.18 -2.38
C SER A 148 24.23 15.16 -3.90
N VAL A 149 23.14 14.80 -4.58
CA VAL A 149 22.98 14.87 -6.04
C VAL A 149 21.72 15.68 -6.34
N GLN A 150 21.81 16.69 -7.21
CA GLN A 150 20.71 17.52 -7.69
C GLN A 150 20.52 17.30 -9.20
N VAL A 151 19.31 16.96 -9.62
CA VAL A 151 18.94 16.79 -11.03
C VAL A 151 17.95 17.88 -11.45
N THR A 152 18.25 18.53 -12.58
CA THR A 152 17.38 19.50 -13.25
C THR A 152 17.41 19.31 -14.77
N GLY A 153 16.38 19.79 -15.47
CA GLY A 153 16.36 19.89 -16.94
C GLY A 153 15.26 19.05 -17.58
N SER A 154 15.46 18.65 -18.84
CA SER A 154 14.51 17.86 -19.63
C SER A 154 15.24 16.99 -20.65
N THR A 155 14.66 15.86 -21.03
CA THR A 155 15.08 15.07 -22.19
C THR A 155 13.87 14.40 -22.84
N ASP A 156 13.89 14.25 -24.16
CA ASP A 156 13.14 13.17 -24.80
C ASP A 156 13.91 11.87 -24.59
N VAL A 157 13.21 10.76 -24.40
CA VAL A 157 13.79 9.43 -24.20
C VAL A 157 12.95 8.39 -24.94
N ALA A 158 13.64 7.38 -25.48
CA ALA A 158 13.06 6.12 -25.92
C ALA A 158 13.73 4.98 -25.15
N TYR A 159 12.97 3.96 -24.75
CA TYR A 159 13.43 2.89 -23.88
C TYR A 159 13.75 1.62 -24.68
N TRP A 160 14.83 0.94 -24.33
CA TRP A 160 15.26 -0.30 -24.99
C TRP A 160 14.17 -1.38 -24.87
N ASP A 161 13.85 -2.01 -26.00
CA ASP A 161 12.74 -2.98 -26.13
C ASP A 161 13.19 -4.26 -26.86
N GLY A 162 14.46 -4.33 -27.26
CA GLY A 162 15.05 -5.51 -27.91
C GLY A 162 16.17 -5.21 -28.90
N PHE A 163 16.64 -6.26 -29.55
CA PHE A 163 17.61 -6.21 -30.64
C PHE A 163 16.89 -6.10 -31.99
N LYS A 164 17.48 -5.41 -32.99
CA LYS A 164 16.90 -5.36 -34.35
C LYS A 164 17.14 -6.67 -35.11
N ASP A 165 16.09 -7.17 -35.75
CA ASP A 165 16.18 -8.29 -36.68
C ASP A 165 17.06 -7.97 -37.91
N GLY A 166 17.62 -9.03 -38.51
CA GLY A 166 18.34 -8.95 -39.80
C GLY A 166 19.75 -8.35 -39.74
N ILE A 167 20.21 -7.88 -38.58
CA ILE A 167 21.60 -7.43 -38.40
C ILE A 167 22.54 -8.63 -38.40
N SER A 168 23.63 -8.55 -39.16
CA SER A 168 24.76 -9.48 -39.08
C SER A 168 25.59 -9.14 -37.84
N TRP A 169 25.22 -9.72 -36.69
CA TRP A 169 25.90 -9.53 -35.41
C TRP A 169 27.38 -9.94 -35.50
N ASP A 170 28.26 -8.94 -35.49
CA ASP A 170 29.69 -9.16 -35.25
C ASP A 170 29.93 -9.41 -33.76
N TRP A 171 29.69 -10.65 -33.33
CA TRP A 171 29.97 -11.12 -31.98
C TRP A 171 31.47 -11.07 -31.62
N SER A 172 32.38 -10.80 -32.57
CA SER A 172 33.81 -10.59 -32.29
C SER A 172 34.14 -9.13 -31.94
N ASN A 173 33.24 -8.19 -32.24
CA ASN A 173 33.35 -6.80 -31.83
C ASN A 173 32.83 -6.61 -30.40
N SER A 174 33.73 -6.54 -29.43
CA SER A 174 33.44 -6.30 -27.99
C SER A 174 32.97 -4.87 -27.67
N GLN A 175 32.23 -4.25 -28.58
CA GLN A 175 31.55 -2.96 -28.45
C GLN A 175 30.17 -2.97 -29.13
N TRP A 176 29.67 -4.14 -29.57
CA TRP A 176 28.39 -4.24 -30.27
C TRP A 176 27.20 -3.71 -29.46
N TRP A 177 27.31 -3.71 -28.12
CA TRP A 177 26.29 -3.20 -27.19
C TRP A 177 26.26 -1.67 -27.05
N MET A 178 27.30 -0.95 -27.49
CA MET A 178 27.27 0.53 -27.51
C MET A 178 26.56 1.09 -28.75
N ASN A 179 26.53 0.34 -29.85
CA ASN A 179 25.94 0.85 -31.08
C ASN A 179 24.40 0.85 -31.00
N LYS A 180 23.81 1.97 -30.58
CA LYS A 180 22.35 2.20 -30.55
C LYS A 180 21.62 1.82 -31.84
N ALA A 181 22.28 1.85 -33.01
CA ALA A 181 21.69 1.39 -34.27
C ALA A 181 21.32 -0.10 -34.26
N ASN A 182 21.91 -0.91 -33.37
CA ASN A 182 21.60 -2.33 -33.19
C ASN A 182 20.27 -2.60 -32.45
N PHE A 183 19.68 -1.60 -31.79
CA PHE A 183 18.57 -1.80 -30.86
C PHE A 183 17.23 -1.26 -31.34
N ILE A 184 16.16 -1.85 -30.83
CA ILE A 184 14.80 -1.32 -30.92
C ILE A 184 14.58 -0.47 -29.67
N TYR A 185 14.19 0.79 -29.86
CA TYR A 185 13.77 1.69 -28.79
C TYR A 185 12.31 2.11 -29.01
N THR A 186 11.46 1.94 -27.99
CA THR A 186 10.02 2.23 -28.06
C THR A 186 9.57 3.10 -26.88
N ASN A 187 8.25 3.19 -26.65
CA ASN A 187 7.65 3.87 -25.50
C ASN A 187 8.15 5.33 -25.31
N GLN A 188 8.25 6.08 -26.42
CA GLN A 188 8.83 7.43 -26.43
C GLN A 188 8.08 8.39 -25.48
N ALA A 189 8.84 9.18 -24.72
CA ALA A 189 8.31 10.17 -23.80
C ALA A 189 9.27 11.36 -23.61
N THR A 190 8.72 12.53 -23.31
CA THR A 190 9.49 13.67 -22.78
C THR A 190 9.46 13.59 -21.25
N VAL A 191 10.63 13.61 -20.60
CA VAL A 191 10.80 13.62 -19.14
C VAL A 191 11.37 14.97 -18.71
N ASN A 192 10.66 15.70 -17.87
CA ASN A 192 11.12 16.95 -17.26
C ASN A 192 11.43 16.70 -15.77
N VAL A 193 12.52 17.29 -15.29
CA VAL A 193 12.96 17.19 -13.89
C VAL A 193 13.17 18.59 -13.33
N ASN A 194 12.39 18.94 -12.31
CA ASN A 194 12.55 20.19 -11.58
C ASN A 194 13.06 19.90 -10.17
N ASN A 195 14.35 20.17 -9.96
CA ASN A 195 15.00 20.24 -8.65
C ASN A 195 14.82 18.99 -7.77
N VAL A 196 14.99 17.80 -8.35
CA VAL A 196 15.07 16.56 -7.55
C VAL A 196 16.43 16.54 -6.86
N VAL A 197 16.44 16.51 -5.54
CA VAL A 197 17.66 16.46 -4.73
C VAL A 197 17.65 15.22 -3.85
N ILE A 198 18.71 14.41 -3.97
CA ILE A 198 18.96 13.22 -3.17
C ILE A 198 20.16 13.53 -2.25
N GLU A 199 19.97 13.48 -0.95
CA GLU A 199 21.00 13.66 0.09
C GLU A 199 21.39 12.28 0.63
N ALA A 200 22.69 11.93 0.62
CA ALA A 200 23.16 10.60 1.00
C ALA A 200 24.67 10.53 1.33
N PRO A 201 25.10 9.87 2.43
CA PRO A 201 26.45 9.93 2.97
C PRO A 201 27.31 8.71 2.57
N PHE A 202 27.51 8.49 1.27
CA PHE A 202 28.19 7.28 0.75
C PHE A 202 29.64 7.11 1.22
N VAL A 203 30.40 8.21 1.27
CA VAL A 203 31.85 8.21 1.52
C VAL A 203 32.27 8.29 3.01
N SER A 204 31.31 8.44 3.93
CA SER A 204 31.60 8.53 5.36
C SER A 204 31.67 7.16 6.02
N ASN A 205 32.68 6.91 6.86
CA ASN A 205 32.69 5.75 7.74
C ASN A 205 31.74 5.99 8.94
N GLN A 206 30.64 5.23 9.02
CA GLN A 206 29.66 5.32 10.12
C GLN A 206 28.83 4.04 10.28
N LYS A 207 28.13 3.92 11.42
CA LYS A 207 27.16 2.82 11.65
C LYS A 207 25.76 3.10 11.08
N THR A 208 25.38 4.37 10.96
CA THR A 208 24.02 4.79 10.59
C THR A 208 24.08 5.71 9.39
N TYR A 209 23.60 5.24 8.25
CA TYR A 209 23.49 6.04 7.03
C TYR A 209 22.07 6.56 6.90
N ASN A 210 21.92 7.87 6.70
CA ASN A 210 20.63 8.52 6.52
C ASN A 210 20.54 9.04 5.09
N PHE A 211 19.53 8.62 4.35
CA PHE A 211 19.23 9.04 2.99
C PHE A 211 18.01 9.96 3.03
N LYS A 212 17.93 10.90 2.09
CA LYS A 212 16.77 11.77 1.93
C LYS A 212 16.55 12.13 0.47
N ILE A 213 15.28 12.24 0.07
CA ILE A 213 14.83 12.99 -1.10
C ILE A 213 14.22 14.29 -0.59
N ALA A 214 14.77 15.43 -0.99
CA ALA A 214 14.31 16.73 -0.50
C ALA A 214 12.99 17.16 -1.13
N LYS A 215 12.17 17.87 -0.35
CA LYS A 215 10.93 18.49 -0.82
C LYS A 215 11.16 19.49 -1.95
N GLY A 216 10.15 19.66 -2.79
CA GLY A 216 10.16 20.53 -3.96
C GLY A 216 10.62 19.85 -5.25
N GLY A 217 11.19 18.64 -5.17
CA GLY A 217 11.50 17.83 -6.34
C GLY A 217 10.24 17.41 -7.11
N VAL A 218 10.29 17.53 -8.43
CA VAL A 218 9.23 17.13 -9.37
C VAL A 218 9.85 16.37 -10.54
N ILE A 219 9.21 15.27 -10.93
CA ILE A 219 9.42 14.60 -12.22
C ILE A 219 8.07 14.60 -12.93
N ASP A 220 7.99 15.16 -14.14
CA ASP A 220 6.82 15.04 -14.99
C ASP A 220 7.17 14.43 -16.35
N ILE A 221 6.23 13.66 -16.88
CA ILE A 221 6.40 12.90 -18.12
C ILE A 221 5.20 13.14 -19.02
N THR A 222 5.48 13.36 -20.30
CA THR A 222 4.49 13.35 -21.38
C THR A 222 4.84 12.23 -22.36
N ASN A 223 4.00 11.20 -22.47
CA ASN A 223 4.25 10.05 -23.35
C ASN A 223 3.86 10.35 -24.81
N ALA A 224 4.15 9.43 -25.74
CA ALA A 224 3.81 9.56 -27.16
C ALA A 224 2.30 9.77 -27.44
N ALA A 225 1.42 9.27 -26.57
CA ALA A 225 -0.03 9.51 -26.64
C ALA A 225 -0.45 10.87 -26.07
N LYS A 226 0.52 11.68 -25.60
CA LYS A 226 0.36 12.98 -24.93
C LYS A 226 -0.36 12.91 -23.59
N GLN A 227 -0.50 11.71 -23.01
CA GLN A 227 -0.91 11.55 -21.62
C GLN A 227 0.21 12.11 -20.73
N LYS A 228 -0.18 12.70 -19.60
CA LYS A 228 0.76 13.31 -18.66
C LYS A 228 0.62 12.69 -17.29
N ALA A 229 1.74 12.31 -16.69
CA ALA A 229 1.83 11.96 -15.28
C ALA A 229 2.95 12.76 -14.61
N LYS A 230 2.74 13.12 -13.36
CA LYS A 230 3.67 13.90 -12.55
C LYS A 230 3.81 13.26 -11.18
N PHE A 231 5.04 13.16 -10.70
CA PHE A 231 5.40 12.85 -9.32
C PHE A 231 6.01 14.10 -8.68
N SER A 232 5.69 14.37 -7.41
CA SER A 232 6.30 15.47 -6.67
C SER A 232 6.33 15.24 -5.16
N PHE A 233 7.34 15.78 -4.49
CA PHE A 233 7.55 15.66 -3.05
C PHE A 233 7.23 16.98 -2.35
N THR A 234 6.18 17.05 -1.54
CA THR A 234 5.85 18.25 -0.73
C THR A 234 6.55 18.26 0.63
N GLU A 235 7.03 17.11 1.09
CA GLU A 235 7.82 16.93 2.32
C GLU A 235 9.13 16.18 2.04
N ASP A 236 10.09 16.31 2.96
CA ASP A 236 11.34 15.57 2.89
C ASP A 236 11.05 14.08 3.16
N SER A 237 11.34 13.23 2.19
CA SER A 237 11.25 11.77 2.31
C SER A 237 12.59 11.21 2.75
N THR A 238 12.62 10.23 3.67
CA THR A 238 13.88 9.71 4.24
C THR A 238 13.98 8.19 4.19
N ALA A 239 15.22 7.68 4.26
CA ALA A 239 15.51 6.29 4.59
C ALA A 239 16.71 6.21 5.54
N GLN A 240 16.86 5.10 6.26
CA GLN A 240 17.97 4.87 7.19
C GLN A 240 18.40 3.41 7.15
N LEU A 241 19.72 3.16 7.17
CA LEU A 241 20.32 1.85 7.37
C LEU A 241 21.25 1.89 8.58
N VAL A 242 21.11 0.93 9.50
CA VAL A 242 21.91 0.85 10.74
C VAL A 242 22.64 -0.49 10.80
N TYR A 243 23.96 -0.45 10.77
CA TYR A 243 24.83 -1.62 10.78
C TYR A 243 25.46 -1.85 12.16
N ALA A 244 25.85 -3.09 12.46
CA ALA A 244 26.51 -3.44 13.72
C ALA A 244 27.92 -2.83 13.82
N VAL A 245 28.60 -2.66 12.67
CA VAL A 245 29.99 -2.20 12.53
C VAL A 245 30.02 -0.89 11.74
N SER A 246 31.06 -0.09 11.95
CA SER A 246 31.26 1.20 11.27
C SER A 246 32.23 1.02 10.10
N ASP A 247 31.75 1.24 8.88
CA ASP A 247 32.56 1.25 7.65
C ASP A 247 32.01 2.30 6.67
N THR A 248 32.57 2.44 5.47
CA THR A 248 31.92 3.13 4.35
C THR A 248 30.86 2.24 3.72
N MET A 249 29.89 2.80 2.98
CA MET A 249 28.76 1.99 2.50
C MET A 249 29.20 0.87 1.54
N ASN A 250 30.15 1.16 0.66
CA ASN A 250 30.68 0.22 -0.33
C ASN A 250 31.45 -0.96 0.29
N ASN A 251 31.81 -0.87 1.58
CA ASN A 251 32.53 -1.89 2.34
C ASN A 251 31.62 -2.70 3.29
N GLN A 252 30.31 -2.44 3.36
CA GLN A 252 29.41 -3.09 4.31
C GLN A 252 29.08 -4.53 3.90
N GLU A 253 29.94 -5.49 4.28
CA GLU A 253 29.75 -6.93 4.06
C GLU A 253 28.60 -7.56 4.90
N THR A 254 28.07 -6.84 5.89
CA THR A 254 27.05 -7.35 6.83
C THR A 254 25.65 -6.85 6.50
N LEU A 255 24.60 -7.59 6.91
CA LEU A 255 23.24 -7.08 6.84
C LEU A 255 23.01 -5.92 7.84
N PRO A 256 22.21 -4.89 7.49
CA PRO A 256 21.76 -3.91 8.46
C PRO A 256 20.99 -4.58 9.62
N THR A 257 21.29 -4.17 10.84
CA THR A 257 20.55 -4.55 12.07
C THR A 257 19.14 -3.99 12.08
N THR A 258 18.95 -2.79 11.51
CA THR A 258 17.64 -2.20 11.18
C THR A 258 17.73 -1.41 9.89
N ALA A 259 16.62 -1.36 9.16
CA ALA A 259 16.41 -0.49 8.02
C ALA A 259 15.06 0.23 8.17
N ALA A 260 14.98 1.49 7.73
CA ALA A 260 13.75 2.26 7.72
C ALA A 260 13.60 3.03 6.40
N LEU A 261 12.36 3.17 5.94
CA LEU A 261 11.94 4.04 4.84
C LEU A 261 10.78 4.88 5.35
N THR A 262 10.70 6.14 4.96
CA THR A 262 9.60 7.07 5.28
C THR A 262 9.48 8.06 4.14
N LEU A 263 8.76 7.66 3.10
CA LEU A 263 8.33 8.54 2.04
C LEU A 263 7.20 9.43 2.58
N LYS A 264 7.21 10.73 2.25
CA LYS A 264 6.23 11.70 2.75
C LYS A 264 5.82 12.72 1.69
N GLY A 265 4.55 13.14 1.77
CA GLY A 265 4.00 14.19 0.93
C GLY A 265 4.15 13.92 -0.57
N LEU A 266 4.05 12.66 -1.00
CA LEU A 266 4.20 12.30 -2.41
C LEU A 266 2.88 12.56 -3.12
N VAL A 267 2.91 13.37 -4.16
CA VAL A 267 1.73 13.74 -4.94
C VAL A 267 1.92 13.23 -6.36
N PHE A 268 1.03 12.30 -6.75
CA PHE A 268 0.83 11.85 -8.11
C PHE A 268 -0.33 12.64 -8.74
N GLU A 269 -0.12 13.19 -9.94
CA GLU A 269 -1.14 13.91 -10.71
C GLU A 269 -1.14 13.40 -12.17
N SER A 270 -2.29 12.93 -12.65
CA SER A 270 -2.51 12.49 -14.03
C SER A 270 -3.99 12.64 -14.41
N ALA A 271 -4.28 13.27 -15.55
CA ALA A 271 -5.63 13.71 -15.93
C ALA A 271 -6.38 14.40 -14.77
N ASP A 272 -7.61 14.00 -14.47
CA ASP A 272 -8.43 14.50 -13.34
C ASP A 272 -8.19 13.75 -12.02
N VAL A 273 -7.12 12.94 -11.93
CA VAL A 273 -6.79 12.10 -10.78
C VAL A 273 -5.63 12.68 -10.00
N LYS A 274 -5.85 12.89 -8.69
CA LYS A 274 -4.82 13.32 -7.75
C LYS A 274 -4.74 12.37 -6.56
N ALA A 275 -3.66 11.62 -6.49
CA ALA A 275 -3.35 10.76 -5.36
C ALA A 275 -2.24 11.41 -4.52
N THR A 276 -2.50 11.64 -3.24
CA THR A 276 -1.53 12.19 -2.29
C THR A 276 -1.24 11.14 -1.22
N LEU A 277 -0.01 10.64 -1.18
CA LEU A 277 0.48 9.77 -0.11
C LEU A 277 1.16 10.66 0.93
N SER A 278 0.48 10.89 2.06
CA SER A 278 1.02 11.72 3.15
C SER A 278 2.14 10.99 3.89
N GLU A 279 2.06 9.66 4.01
CA GLU A 279 3.12 8.81 4.57
C GLU A 279 3.13 7.43 3.91
N VAL A 280 4.27 6.98 3.40
CA VAL A 280 4.55 5.55 3.17
C VAL A 280 5.82 5.21 3.95
N SER A 281 5.66 4.62 5.13
CA SER A 281 6.79 4.25 5.99
C SER A 281 6.88 2.75 6.22
N SER A 282 8.09 2.23 6.31
CA SER A 282 8.37 0.82 6.57
C SER A 282 9.58 0.71 7.48
N GLU A 283 9.47 -0.07 8.54
CA GLU A 283 10.56 -0.38 9.47
C GLU A 283 10.85 -1.88 9.41
N ALA A 284 12.12 -2.23 9.23
CA ALA A 284 12.62 -3.59 9.16
C ALA A 284 13.74 -3.80 10.17
N LYS A 285 13.84 -5.02 10.71
CA LYS A 285 14.83 -5.41 11.72
C LYS A 285 15.41 -6.77 11.38
N GLN A 286 16.70 -6.93 11.64
CA GLN A 286 17.39 -8.20 11.47
C GLN A 286 16.81 -9.23 12.45
N ALA A 287 16.40 -10.38 11.92
CA ALA A 287 15.97 -11.55 12.65
C ALA A 287 16.86 -12.74 12.28
N ARG A 288 16.93 -13.74 13.17
CA ARG A 288 17.66 -14.99 12.95
C ARG A 288 16.67 -16.14 12.81
N PHE A 289 16.72 -16.84 11.70
CA PHE A 289 15.88 -18.00 11.42
C PHE A 289 16.73 -19.27 11.46
N LYS A 290 16.23 -20.30 12.15
CA LYS A 290 16.88 -21.61 12.24
C LYS A 290 16.08 -22.65 11.46
N ASN A 291 16.79 -23.49 10.70
CA ASN A 291 16.24 -24.65 10.01
C ASN A 291 17.18 -25.85 10.18
N GLY A 292 16.77 -26.83 10.98
CA GLY A 292 17.60 -27.98 11.36
C GLY A 292 18.82 -27.54 12.19
N VAL A 293 19.99 -27.52 11.54
CA VAL A 293 21.26 -27.04 12.13
C VAL A 293 21.70 -25.68 11.59
N GLU A 294 21.11 -25.22 10.48
CA GLU A 294 21.47 -23.95 9.84
C GLU A 294 20.80 -22.79 10.55
N THR A 295 21.47 -21.63 10.59
CA THR A 295 20.88 -20.35 11.02
C THR A 295 21.22 -19.28 10.01
N ALA A 296 20.20 -18.58 9.52
CA ALA A 296 20.30 -17.50 8.56
C ALA A 296 19.84 -16.18 9.17
N GLU A 297 20.46 -15.07 8.77
CA GLU A 297 20.05 -13.72 9.13
C GLU A 297 19.29 -13.06 7.99
N GLN A 298 18.21 -12.35 8.31
CA GLN A 298 17.38 -11.66 7.32
C GLN A 298 16.77 -10.39 7.92
N LEU A 299 16.73 -9.31 7.13
CA LEU A 299 15.89 -8.14 7.44
C LEU A 299 14.42 -8.48 7.25
N ILE A 300 13.63 -8.37 8.31
CA ILE A 300 12.19 -8.59 8.32
C ILE A 300 11.46 -7.25 8.51
N PRO A 301 10.64 -6.80 7.56
CA PRO A 301 9.69 -5.71 7.77
C PRO A 301 8.75 -6.04 8.93
N TYR A 302 8.83 -5.26 10.01
CA TYR A 302 8.04 -5.46 11.22
C TYR A 302 7.00 -4.36 11.43
N LYS A 303 7.05 -3.27 10.68
CA LYS A 303 5.99 -2.24 10.65
C LYS A 303 5.90 -1.64 9.25
N LEU A 304 4.68 -1.39 8.79
CA LEU A 304 4.36 -0.72 7.54
C LEU A 304 3.23 0.28 7.83
N THR A 305 3.37 1.50 7.34
CA THR A 305 2.37 2.56 7.40
C THR A 305 2.10 3.06 5.99
N LEU A 306 0.83 3.18 5.59
CA LEU A 306 0.40 3.74 4.32
C LEU A 306 -0.76 4.70 4.58
N LYS A 307 -0.51 6.00 4.43
CA LYS A 307 -1.48 7.08 4.60
C LYS A 307 -1.56 7.92 3.35
N GLY A 308 -2.77 8.30 2.99
CA GLY A 308 -3.00 9.18 1.86
C GLY A 308 -4.46 9.46 1.58
N GLN A 309 -4.70 10.04 0.42
CA GLN A 309 -6.02 10.32 -0.12
C GLN A 309 -5.99 10.19 -1.65
N VAL A 310 -7.08 9.69 -2.22
CA VAL A 310 -7.34 9.79 -3.67
C VAL A 310 -8.49 10.77 -3.85
N ALA A 311 -8.24 11.84 -4.60
CA ALA A 311 -9.24 12.80 -5.02
C ALA A 311 -9.56 12.57 -6.51
N TYR A 312 -10.86 12.48 -6.81
CA TYR A 312 -11.37 12.33 -8.18
C TYR A 312 -12.68 13.11 -8.31
N LEU A 313 -12.75 14.02 -9.28
CA LEU A 313 -13.87 14.94 -9.53
C LEU A 313 -14.27 15.78 -8.28
N LYS A 314 -15.19 15.27 -7.46
CA LYS A 314 -15.66 15.89 -6.19
C LYS A 314 -15.57 14.96 -4.99
N GLU A 315 -15.13 13.73 -5.20
CA GLU A 315 -15.03 12.70 -4.18
C GLU A 315 -13.59 12.62 -3.68
N VAL A 316 -13.45 12.38 -2.38
CA VAL A 316 -12.17 12.20 -1.70
C VAL A 316 -12.32 11.00 -0.77
N LEU A 317 -11.46 10.01 -0.97
CA LEU A 317 -11.32 8.84 -0.12
C LEU A 317 -9.94 8.89 0.55
N ASN A 318 -9.93 9.00 1.87
CA ASN A 318 -8.77 8.93 2.73
C ASN A 318 -8.46 7.47 3.07
N LEU A 319 -7.17 7.18 3.27
CA LEU A 319 -6.62 5.88 3.65
C LEU A 319 -5.65 6.10 4.81
N ASP A 320 -5.79 5.33 5.89
CA ASP A 320 -4.74 5.15 6.92
C ASP A 320 -4.63 3.66 7.25
N VAL A 321 -3.49 3.06 6.88
CA VAL A 321 -3.17 1.66 7.14
C VAL A 321 -1.89 1.60 7.96
N THR A 322 -1.90 0.79 9.02
CA THR A 322 -0.70 0.49 9.82
C THR A 322 -0.66 -1.01 10.11
N PHE A 323 0.23 -1.77 9.45
CA PHE A 323 0.53 -3.17 9.79
C PHE A 323 1.75 -3.24 10.72
N LYS A 324 1.76 -4.19 11.67
CA LYS A 324 2.85 -4.37 12.62
C LYS A 324 3.01 -5.82 13.09
N LEU A 325 4.22 -6.36 13.02
CA LEU A 325 4.62 -7.59 13.71
C LEU A 325 4.98 -7.30 15.17
N ASN A 326 4.52 -8.16 16.06
CA ASN A 326 4.81 -8.13 17.51
C ASN A 326 5.77 -9.26 17.94
N ASN A 327 6.30 -10.05 17.01
CA ASN A 327 7.30 -11.07 17.29
C ASN A 327 8.60 -10.46 17.86
N ASP A 328 9.20 -11.13 18.84
CA ASP A 328 10.50 -10.75 19.37
C ASP A 328 11.63 -11.19 18.43
N LEU A 329 11.87 -10.36 17.41
CA LEU A 329 12.89 -10.58 16.37
C LEU A 329 14.34 -10.60 16.90
N SER A 330 14.59 -10.35 18.19
CA SER A 330 15.92 -10.54 18.79
C SER A 330 16.28 -12.01 19.01
N LYS A 331 15.26 -12.86 19.19
CA LYS A 331 15.40 -14.30 19.40
C LYS A 331 15.58 -15.04 18.07
N VAL A 332 16.12 -16.26 18.15
CA VAL A 332 16.17 -17.17 17.01
C VAL A 332 14.79 -17.78 16.82
N ILE A 333 14.21 -17.61 15.64
CA ILE A 333 12.92 -18.18 15.23
C ILE A 333 13.20 -19.55 14.61
N ASP A 334 12.79 -20.62 15.29
CA ASP A 334 12.99 -21.98 14.80
C ASP A 334 11.85 -22.40 13.87
N MET A 335 12.17 -22.64 12.60
CA MET A 335 11.22 -23.06 11.56
C MET A 335 11.36 -24.54 11.19
N SER A 336 12.20 -25.31 11.90
CA SER A 336 12.51 -26.72 11.58
C SER A 336 11.29 -27.65 11.60
N ALA A 337 10.19 -27.23 12.22
CA ALA A 337 8.92 -27.94 12.31
C ALA A 337 7.74 -27.19 11.65
N GLY A 338 8.02 -26.14 10.86
CA GLY A 338 7.01 -25.25 10.27
C GLY A 338 6.57 -24.11 11.21
N GLU A 339 5.34 -23.64 11.04
CA GLU A 339 4.72 -22.67 11.97
C GLU A 339 4.29 -23.39 13.26
N THR A 340 4.63 -22.82 14.41
CA THR A 340 4.36 -23.37 15.74
C THR A 340 4.00 -22.25 16.71
N SER A 341 3.55 -22.57 17.93
CA SER A 341 3.26 -21.56 18.96
C SER A 341 4.45 -20.68 19.40
N THR A 342 5.68 -20.98 18.99
CA THR A 342 6.87 -20.13 19.19
C THR A 342 7.40 -19.48 17.91
N SER A 343 6.99 -19.95 16.72
CA SER A 343 7.40 -19.42 15.42
C SER A 343 6.28 -18.72 14.63
N PHE A 344 5.05 -18.68 15.16
CA PHE A 344 3.90 -18.06 14.48
C PHE A 344 3.99 -16.55 14.33
N ILE A 345 3.34 -16.05 13.28
CA ILE A 345 3.24 -14.61 13.01
C ILE A 345 2.22 -13.98 13.98
N ASN A 346 2.72 -13.17 14.93
CA ASN A 346 1.93 -12.34 15.84
C ASN A 346 1.84 -10.93 15.26
N ALA A 347 0.63 -10.47 14.90
CA ALA A 347 0.46 -9.26 14.08
C ALA A 347 -0.76 -8.40 14.45
N ASP A 348 -0.53 -7.09 14.32
CA ASP A 348 -1.50 -5.99 14.35
C ASP A 348 -1.66 -5.35 12.96
N LEU A 349 -2.81 -4.73 12.69
CA LEU A 349 -3.18 -4.06 11.43
C LEU A 349 -4.36 -3.11 11.68
N ALA A 350 -4.10 -1.80 11.67
CA ALA A 350 -5.13 -0.81 11.46
C ALA A 350 -5.37 -0.65 9.95
N VAL A 351 -6.63 -0.56 9.55
CA VAL A 351 -7.10 -0.03 8.26
C VAL A 351 -8.21 0.94 8.58
N LYS A 352 -8.13 2.15 8.05
CA LYS A 352 -9.20 3.13 8.04
C LYS A 352 -9.37 3.64 6.62
N LEU A 353 -10.61 3.63 6.15
CA LEU A 353 -11.07 4.29 4.95
C LEU A 353 -12.17 5.26 5.35
N ASP A 354 -12.06 6.55 5.00
CA ASP A 354 -13.10 7.54 5.27
C ASP A 354 -13.16 8.61 4.18
N GLY A 355 -14.31 9.25 4.00
CA GLY A 355 -14.48 10.24 2.95
C GLY A 355 -15.92 10.67 2.74
N ASN A 356 -16.16 11.40 1.65
CA ASN A 356 -17.50 11.70 1.13
C ASN A 356 -17.65 10.99 -0.21
N LEU A 357 -18.46 9.94 -0.24
CA LEU A 357 -18.63 9.06 -1.39
C LEU A 357 -20.03 9.19 -1.98
N LYS A 358 -20.15 8.99 -3.29
CA LYS A 358 -21.41 9.04 -4.03
C LYS A 358 -21.97 7.63 -4.24
N GLY A 359 -22.96 7.24 -3.45
CA GLY A 359 -23.75 6.01 -3.70
C GLY A 359 -24.70 6.14 -4.90
N ALA A 360 -25.21 5.01 -5.37
CA ALA A 360 -26.03 4.78 -6.59
C ALA A 360 -26.77 5.99 -7.17
N ASN A 361 -27.59 6.68 -6.36
CA ASN A 361 -28.40 7.84 -6.79
C ASN A 361 -28.30 9.07 -5.86
N ALA A 362 -27.24 9.17 -5.05
CA ALA A 362 -27.14 10.16 -3.97
C ALA A 362 -26.19 11.34 -4.26
N ALA A 363 -26.26 12.35 -3.39
CA ALA A 363 -25.18 13.34 -3.23
C ALA A 363 -24.04 12.73 -2.38
N PRO A 364 -22.78 13.21 -2.50
CA PRO A 364 -21.66 12.72 -1.71
C PRO A 364 -21.97 12.77 -0.20
N THR A 365 -21.87 11.62 0.46
CA THR A 365 -22.31 11.39 1.84
C THR A 365 -21.15 10.86 2.69
N PRO A 366 -21.05 11.22 3.98
CA PRO A 366 -19.99 10.72 4.86
C PRO A 366 -19.96 9.19 4.95
N PHE A 367 -18.77 8.64 4.76
CA PHE A 367 -18.43 7.23 4.86
C PHE A 367 -17.25 7.04 5.80
N SER A 368 -17.27 5.96 6.58
CA SER A 368 -16.10 5.48 7.32
C SER A 368 -16.16 3.97 7.55
N ILE A 369 -15.06 3.26 7.33
CA ILE A 369 -14.85 1.89 7.82
C ILE A 369 -13.47 1.78 8.48
N GLY A 370 -13.41 1.24 9.70
CA GLY A 370 -12.19 1.00 10.47
C GLY A 370 -12.07 -0.45 10.93
N ILE A 371 -10.89 -1.07 10.77
CA ILE A 371 -10.56 -2.50 10.98
C ILE A 371 -9.15 -2.60 11.59
N THR A 372 -8.71 -3.62 12.36
CA THR A 372 -9.30 -3.91 13.68
C THR A 372 -9.06 -5.33 14.29
N ALA A 373 -8.37 -6.27 13.64
CA ALA A 373 -8.51 -7.74 13.89
C ALA A 373 -7.29 -8.63 14.28
N LYS A 374 -6.92 -8.76 15.57
CA LYS A 374 -5.57 -9.21 16.03
C LYS A 374 -5.32 -10.72 16.01
N ARG A 375 -4.19 -11.16 15.42
CA ARG A 375 -3.61 -12.51 15.57
C ARG A 375 -2.50 -12.49 16.62
N ALA A 376 -2.88 -12.75 17.88
CA ALA A 376 -1.95 -12.84 19.02
C ALA A 376 -1.78 -14.27 19.56
N GLU A 377 -2.50 -15.24 19.01
CA GLU A 377 -2.37 -16.67 19.32
C GLU A 377 -2.21 -17.45 18.00
N TYR A 378 -1.47 -18.56 18.03
CA TYR A 378 -1.25 -19.40 16.83
C TYR A 378 -2.58 -19.88 16.20
N THR A 379 -3.55 -20.28 17.04
CA THR A 379 -4.84 -20.85 16.63
C THR A 379 -6.03 -19.89 16.74
N LYS A 380 -5.85 -18.60 17.08
CA LYS A 380 -6.96 -17.64 17.20
C LYS A 380 -6.67 -16.25 16.62
N GLY A 381 -7.73 -15.61 16.13
CA GLY A 381 -7.76 -14.18 15.84
C GLY A 381 -9.06 -13.53 16.29
N ASN A 382 -9.05 -12.23 16.61
CA ASN A 382 -10.26 -11.42 16.80
C ASN A 382 -10.45 -10.45 15.63
N ALA A 383 -11.61 -9.79 15.53
CA ALA A 383 -11.86 -8.61 14.69
C ALA A 383 -12.72 -7.58 15.39
N THR A 384 -12.48 -6.31 15.09
CA THR A 384 -13.45 -5.23 15.22
C THR A 384 -13.58 -4.54 13.86
N VAL A 385 -14.81 -4.21 13.43
CA VAL A 385 -15.08 -3.36 12.28
C VAL A 385 -16.07 -2.28 12.71
N ALA A 386 -15.63 -1.03 12.75
CA ALA A 386 -16.51 0.13 12.95
C ALA A 386 -16.91 0.68 11.58
N LEU A 387 -18.18 0.57 11.22
CA LEU A 387 -18.73 0.95 9.91
C LEU A 387 -19.77 2.07 10.09
N ALA A 388 -19.66 3.15 9.32
CA ALA A 388 -20.57 4.29 9.35
C ALA A 388 -20.89 4.83 7.95
N VAL A 389 -22.16 5.16 7.73
CA VAL A 389 -22.69 5.78 6.50
C VAL A 389 -23.78 6.80 6.89
N ASP A 390 -23.60 8.07 6.56
CA ASP A 390 -24.42 9.17 7.11
C ASP A 390 -24.45 9.10 8.66
N LYS A 391 -25.64 9.05 9.27
CA LYS A 391 -25.87 8.88 10.72
C LYS A 391 -25.92 7.42 11.18
N ASN A 392 -25.89 6.46 10.26
CA ASN A 392 -26.00 5.04 10.55
C ASN A 392 -24.62 4.50 10.93
N ALA A 393 -24.50 3.80 12.05
CA ALA A 393 -23.24 3.22 12.48
C ALA A 393 -23.42 1.85 13.14
N LEU A 394 -22.56 0.89 12.80
CA LEU A 394 -22.49 -0.44 13.38
C LEU A 394 -21.07 -0.76 13.83
N ASP A 395 -20.98 -1.49 14.94
CA ASP A 395 -19.73 -2.03 15.47
C ASP A 395 -19.83 -3.56 15.36
N ILE A 396 -18.95 -4.18 14.57
CA ILE A 396 -18.95 -5.63 14.31
C ILE A 396 -17.72 -6.25 14.95
N GLU A 397 -17.92 -7.20 15.86
CA GLU A 397 -16.85 -8.03 16.41
C GLU A 397 -16.82 -9.38 15.70
N LEU A 398 -15.65 -9.89 15.32
CA LEU A 398 -15.48 -11.29 14.89
C LEU A 398 -14.51 -11.99 15.84
N THR A 399 -14.58 -13.32 15.93
CA THR A 399 -13.54 -14.12 16.58
C THR A 399 -13.42 -15.45 15.85
N ALA A 400 -12.21 -15.70 15.34
CA ALA A 400 -11.83 -16.90 14.62
C ALA A 400 -11.06 -17.86 15.54
N THR A 401 -11.44 -19.12 15.55
CA THR A 401 -10.66 -20.22 16.17
C THR A 401 -10.23 -21.22 15.10
N ASP A 402 -9.21 -22.00 15.45
CA ASP A 402 -8.70 -23.10 14.63
C ASP A 402 -8.18 -22.60 13.26
N ILE A 403 -7.58 -21.39 13.26
CA ILE A 403 -7.01 -20.72 12.08
C ILE A 403 -5.78 -21.43 11.49
N ASP A 404 -5.29 -22.46 12.16
CA ASP A 404 -4.26 -23.39 11.67
C ASP A 404 -4.85 -24.66 11.03
N LYS A 405 -6.17 -24.70 10.81
CA LYS A 405 -6.91 -25.80 10.16
C LYS A 405 -7.52 -25.36 8.82
N GLU A 406 -7.90 -26.34 8.02
CA GLU A 406 -8.56 -26.17 6.71
C GLU A 406 -9.95 -25.52 6.80
N SER A 407 -10.61 -25.58 7.97
CA SER A 407 -11.96 -25.03 8.18
C SER A 407 -12.05 -24.30 9.53
N PRO A 408 -11.52 -23.08 9.64
CA PRO A 408 -11.59 -22.28 10.87
C PRO A 408 -13.03 -21.85 11.17
N ILE A 409 -13.39 -21.80 12.45
CA ILE A 409 -14.70 -21.33 12.89
C ILE A 409 -14.61 -19.82 13.08
N VAL A 410 -15.39 -19.05 12.33
CA VAL A 410 -15.50 -17.60 12.49
C VAL A 410 -16.84 -17.25 13.12
N SER A 411 -16.81 -16.86 14.39
CA SER A 411 -17.95 -16.25 15.08
C SER A 411 -18.03 -14.76 14.78
N GLY A 412 -19.23 -14.18 14.84
CA GLY A 412 -19.50 -12.77 14.59
C GLY A 412 -20.55 -12.17 15.52
N LEU A 413 -20.46 -10.88 15.80
CA LEU A 413 -21.30 -10.14 16.73
C LEU A 413 -21.49 -8.71 16.23
N ILE A 414 -22.65 -8.45 15.60
CA ILE A 414 -23.01 -7.14 15.04
C ILE A 414 -23.77 -6.36 16.11
N LYS A 415 -23.29 -5.16 16.46
CA LYS A 415 -23.86 -4.28 17.49
C LYS A 415 -24.30 -2.94 16.91
N HIS A 416 -25.38 -2.39 17.44
CA HIS A 416 -25.77 -1.00 17.27
C HIS A 416 -25.54 -0.22 18.57
N LYS A 417 -25.22 1.08 18.48
CA LYS A 417 -24.83 1.93 19.63
C LYS A 417 -25.93 2.15 20.67
N ASN A 418 -27.14 1.67 20.42
CA ASN A 418 -28.25 1.64 21.39
C ASN A 418 -28.23 0.42 22.34
N GLY A 419 -27.31 -0.54 22.14
CA GLY A 419 -27.19 -1.77 22.92
C GLY A 419 -27.91 -3.01 22.35
N ALA A 420 -28.51 -2.90 21.16
CA ALA A 420 -29.01 -4.05 20.42
C ALA A 420 -27.90 -4.77 19.64
N PHE A 421 -28.01 -6.10 19.51
CA PHE A 421 -27.02 -6.91 18.78
C PHE A 421 -27.59 -8.20 18.17
N VAL A 422 -26.86 -8.75 17.21
CA VAL A 422 -27.03 -10.11 16.66
C VAL A 422 -25.71 -10.86 16.83
N GLN A 423 -25.77 -12.09 17.35
CA GLN A 423 -24.59 -12.95 17.52
C GLN A 423 -24.72 -14.23 16.70
N VAL A 424 -23.66 -14.57 15.96
CA VAL A 424 -23.54 -15.75 15.09
C VAL A 424 -22.34 -16.57 15.56
N ALA A 425 -22.54 -17.84 15.90
CA ALA A 425 -21.47 -18.71 16.39
C ALA A 425 -20.50 -19.18 15.30
N ASP A 426 -21.01 -19.38 14.07
CA ASP A 426 -20.26 -19.74 12.88
C ASP A 426 -20.91 -19.07 11.67
N VAL A 427 -20.23 -18.11 11.06
CA VAL A 427 -20.72 -17.33 9.92
C VAL A 427 -20.85 -18.18 8.66
N GLN A 428 -20.01 -19.20 8.48
CA GLN A 428 -20.09 -20.12 7.33
C GLN A 428 -21.28 -21.08 7.45
N LYS A 429 -21.68 -21.41 8.67
CA LYS A 429 -22.83 -22.29 8.99
C LYS A 429 -24.05 -21.51 9.48
N PHE A 430 -24.16 -20.22 9.15
CA PHE A 430 -25.29 -19.39 9.54
C PHE A 430 -26.61 -19.94 8.96
N THR A 431 -27.60 -20.08 9.84
CA THR A 431 -28.96 -20.52 9.51
C THR A 431 -29.98 -19.58 10.15
N SER A 432 -29.81 -19.30 11.43
CA SER A 432 -30.54 -18.29 12.19
C SER A 432 -29.71 -17.68 13.33
N ALA A 433 -30.07 -16.48 13.76
CA ALA A 433 -29.63 -15.89 15.03
C ALA A 433 -30.75 -15.08 15.69
N ASP A 434 -30.65 -14.89 16.99
CA ASP A 434 -31.49 -13.95 17.74
C ASP A 434 -31.05 -12.49 17.49
N VAL A 435 -32.02 -11.58 17.48
CA VAL A 435 -31.83 -10.12 17.61
C VAL A 435 -32.12 -9.75 19.06
N LYS A 436 -31.08 -9.38 19.81
CA LYS A 436 -31.13 -9.20 21.28
C LYS A 436 -30.94 -7.76 21.72
N VAL A 437 -31.45 -7.47 22.93
CA VAL A 437 -31.01 -6.35 23.75
C VAL A 437 -30.76 -6.88 25.16
N GLY A 438 -29.55 -6.68 25.68
CA GLY A 438 -29.11 -7.36 26.90
C GLY A 438 -29.17 -8.89 26.73
N SER A 439 -29.87 -9.59 27.62
CA SER A 439 -30.09 -11.03 27.54
C SER A 439 -31.34 -11.45 26.76
N THR A 440 -32.25 -10.53 26.44
CA THR A 440 -33.57 -10.83 25.88
C THR A 440 -33.55 -10.80 24.35
N SER A 441 -34.17 -11.81 23.71
CA SER A 441 -34.41 -11.84 22.27
C SER A 441 -35.73 -11.14 21.93
N TYR A 442 -35.69 -10.25 20.93
CA TYR A 442 -36.83 -9.47 20.44
C TYR A 442 -37.20 -9.82 18.99
N GLY A 443 -36.44 -10.73 18.35
CA GLY A 443 -36.71 -11.26 17.03
C GLY A 443 -35.67 -12.30 16.62
N THR A 444 -35.90 -12.95 15.49
CA THR A 444 -34.97 -13.93 14.90
C THR A 444 -34.69 -13.54 13.46
N ILE A 445 -33.42 -13.43 13.10
CA ILE A 445 -32.94 -13.29 11.73
C ILE A 445 -32.61 -14.67 11.16
N THR A 446 -33.06 -14.98 9.95
CA THR A 446 -32.80 -16.24 9.23
C THR A 446 -32.39 -15.95 7.78
N LYS A 447 -31.81 -16.95 7.10
CA LYS A 447 -31.68 -16.91 5.63
C LYS A 447 -32.89 -17.61 4.99
N ASN A 448 -33.48 -17.01 3.95
CA ASN A 448 -34.60 -17.61 3.22
C ASN A 448 -34.13 -18.42 2.00
N SER A 449 -35.07 -19.09 1.32
CA SER A 449 -34.81 -19.91 0.12
C SER A 449 -34.42 -19.12 -1.14
N SER A 450 -34.35 -17.79 -1.04
CA SER A 450 -33.88 -16.87 -2.09
C SER A 450 -32.59 -16.17 -1.66
N ASP A 451 -31.87 -16.76 -0.70
CA ASP A 451 -30.63 -16.27 -0.09
C ASP A 451 -30.69 -14.89 0.59
N GLN A 452 -31.87 -14.29 0.73
CA GLN A 452 -32.08 -13.04 1.46
C GLN A 452 -32.09 -13.28 2.97
N TYR A 453 -31.71 -12.26 3.74
CA TYR A 453 -31.85 -12.30 5.19
C TYR A 453 -33.20 -11.72 5.61
N VAL A 454 -33.93 -12.44 6.47
CA VAL A 454 -35.28 -12.08 6.91
C VAL A 454 -35.30 -12.06 8.43
N THR A 455 -35.65 -10.92 9.03
CA THR A 455 -35.89 -10.81 10.46
C THR A 455 -37.39 -10.84 10.75
N LYS A 456 -37.83 -11.72 11.66
CA LYS A 456 -39.16 -11.67 12.27
C LYS A 456 -39.05 -11.25 13.73
N PHE A 457 -39.76 -10.20 14.12
CA PHE A 457 -39.82 -9.69 15.49
C PHE A 457 -40.96 -10.34 16.30
N ILE A 458 -40.89 -10.23 17.64
CA ILE A 458 -41.88 -10.80 18.56
C ILE A 458 -43.31 -10.23 18.40
N ASP A 459 -43.45 -9.03 17.84
CA ASP A 459 -44.75 -8.43 17.49
C ASP A 459 -45.28 -8.87 16.10
N ASN A 460 -44.56 -9.77 15.42
CA ASN A 460 -44.78 -10.22 14.05
C ASN A 460 -44.47 -9.18 12.94
N THR A 461 -43.79 -8.08 13.25
CA THR A 461 -43.11 -7.28 12.22
C THR A 461 -42.11 -8.17 11.46
N ILE A 462 -42.04 -8.06 10.14
CA ILE A 462 -41.06 -8.75 9.30
C ILE A 462 -40.27 -7.72 8.50
N THR A 463 -38.94 -7.78 8.56
CA THR A 463 -38.03 -6.92 7.81
C THR A 463 -37.10 -7.75 6.94
N TYR A 464 -37.03 -7.41 5.66
CA TYR A 464 -36.15 -8.05 4.67
C TYR A 464 -34.91 -7.20 4.45
N ILE A 465 -33.74 -7.83 4.55
CA ILE A 465 -32.45 -7.31 4.09
C ILE A 465 -32.13 -8.07 2.79
N THR A 466 -32.29 -7.40 1.66
CA THR A 466 -31.66 -7.81 0.41
C THR A 466 -30.16 -7.56 0.50
N PRO A 467 -29.32 -8.47 -0.04
CA PRO A 467 -27.93 -8.16 -0.36
C PRO A 467 -27.81 -6.90 -1.24
#